data_AF-A0A4Q4ZGX7-F1
#
_entry.id   AF-A0A4Q4ZGX7-F1
#
_cell.length_a   1.000
_cell.length_b   1.000
_cell.length_c   1.000
_cell.angle_alpha   90.00
_cell.angle_beta   90.00
_cell.angle_gamma   90.00
#
_symmetry.space_group_name_H-M   'P 1'
#
loop_
_entity.id
_entity.type
_entity.pdbx_description
1 polymer ?
#
loop_
_entity_poly.entity_id
_entity_poly.type
_entity_poly.pdbx_seq_one_letter_code
_entity_poly.pdbx_strand_id
1 'polypeptide(L)'
;MGLLTSSREGHVDLTLADVRRVLACGLAGDRWYVDAWPFVLRGTLDVLVGGAGRQWPVPGRPLLRVGDRAGFWTVTRSDPGGLALDATVRAPGTVSLLTEWFARPGGGTRVRLDVAFHPHGALGTAYLLADLPARELVAELTHRRMIGDLRKVS
;
A
#
# COMPACT_ATOMS: atom_id res chain seq x y z
N MET A 1 -8.32 -18.89 10.56
CA MET A 1 -6.87 -18.67 10.76
C MET A 1 -6.63 -17.18 10.62
N GLY A 2 -6.15 -16.51 11.68
CA GLY A 2 -6.33 -15.07 11.89
C GLY A 2 -5.57 -14.17 10.92
N LEU A 3 -6.29 -13.29 10.23
CA LEU A 3 -5.74 -12.15 9.53
C LEU A 3 -5.25 -11.14 10.59
N LEU A 4 -3.97 -10.79 10.59
CA LEU A 4 -3.50 -9.64 11.37
C LEU A 4 -3.42 -8.43 10.44
N THR A 5 -4.24 -7.45 10.74
CA THR A 5 -4.33 -6.18 10.01
C THR A 5 -3.90 -5.05 10.93
N SER A 6 -2.95 -4.24 10.46
CA SER A 6 -2.56 -2.98 11.10
C SER A 6 -3.21 -1.84 10.32
N SER A 7 -4.05 -1.06 11.00
CA SER A 7 -4.84 0.01 10.39
C SER A 7 -4.31 1.39 10.78
N ARG A 8 -4.35 2.34 9.85
CA ARG A 8 -4.09 3.77 10.07
C ARG A 8 -5.15 4.60 9.36
N GLU A 9 -5.60 5.66 10.00
CA GLU A 9 -6.59 6.58 9.44
C GLU A 9 -6.07 8.01 9.44
N GLY A 10 -6.52 8.78 8.45
CA GLY A 10 -6.20 10.20 8.34
C GLY A 10 -7.33 10.97 7.68
N HIS A 11 -7.33 12.29 7.88
CA HIS A 11 -8.30 13.19 7.30
C HIS A 11 -7.60 14.23 6.43
N VAL A 12 -8.21 14.57 5.31
CA VAL A 12 -7.74 15.60 4.37
C VAL A 12 -8.92 16.43 3.87
N ASP A 13 -8.68 17.72 3.62
CA ASP A 13 -9.68 18.65 3.08
C ASP A 13 -9.73 18.58 1.55
N LEU A 14 -9.81 17.36 1.03
CA LEU A 14 -9.87 17.05 -0.40
C LEU A 14 -11.17 16.34 -0.74
N THR A 15 -11.62 16.48 -1.99
CA THR A 15 -12.75 15.69 -2.51
C THR A 15 -12.35 14.23 -2.72
N LEU A 16 -13.34 13.32 -2.79
CA LEU A 16 -13.08 11.91 -3.11
C LEU A 16 -12.39 11.74 -4.47
N ALA A 17 -12.71 12.61 -5.43
CA ALA A 17 -12.13 12.56 -6.77
C ALA A 17 -10.63 12.93 -6.73
N ASP A 18 -10.26 13.95 -5.94
CA ASP A 18 -8.86 14.37 -5.80
C ASP A 18 -8.05 13.32 -5.04
N VAL A 19 -8.61 12.77 -3.96
CA VAL A 19 -8.00 11.66 -3.21
C VAL A 19 -7.76 10.46 -4.12
N ARG A 20 -8.76 10.04 -4.90
CA ARG A 20 -8.62 8.95 -5.86
C ARG A 20 -7.55 9.25 -6.91
N ARG A 21 -7.51 10.47 -7.43
CA ARG A 21 -6.52 10.90 -8.44
C ARG A 21 -5.08 10.75 -7.92
N VAL A 22 -4.85 11.06 -6.65
CA VAL A 22 -3.53 10.92 -6.01
C VAL A 22 -3.23 9.46 -5.66
N LEU A 23 -4.12 8.82 -4.90
CA LEU A 23 -3.85 7.52 -4.29
C LEU A 23 -3.81 6.38 -5.30
N ALA A 24 -4.65 6.44 -6.33
CA ALA A 24 -4.67 5.47 -7.42
C ALA A 24 -3.92 5.95 -8.66
N CYS A 25 -3.08 6.99 -8.57
CA CYS A 25 -2.34 7.48 -9.72
C CYS A 25 -1.36 6.43 -10.25
N GLY A 26 -1.41 6.15 -11.55
CA GLY A 26 -0.48 5.24 -12.23
C GLY A 26 0.55 5.93 -13.14
N LEU A 27 0.58 7.27 -13.15
CA LEU A 27 1.53 8.04 -13.95
C LEU A 27 2.93 7.99 -13.33
N ALA A 28 3.97 8.27 -14.12
CA ALA A 28 5.35 8.35 -13.65
C ALA A 28 5.54 9.33 -12.48
N GLY A 29 6.62 9.15 -11.73
CA GLY A 29 6.97 9.89 -10.52
C GLY A 29 6.76 9.07 -9.25
N ASP A 30 7.24 9.62 -8.13
CA ASP A 30 7.19 8.92 -6.85
C ASP A 30 5.77 8.64 -6.38
N ARG A 31 5.51 7.41 -5.95
CA ARG A 31 4.19 6.99 -5.44
C ARG A 31 4.31 6.40 -4.05
N TRP A 32 3.41 6.74 -3.14
CA TRP A 32 3.38 6.17 -1.78
C TRP A 32 3.47 4.64 -1.75
N TYR A 33 2.83 3.95 -2.70
CA TYR A 33 2.84 2.48 -2.76
C TYR A 33 4.12 1.89 -3.37
N VAL A 34 4.96 2.66 -4.05
CA VAL A 34 6.27 2.20 -4.57
C VAL A 34 7.43 2.72 -3.72
N ASP A 35 7.37 3.97 -3.33
CA ASP A 35 8.49 4.80 -2.84
C ASP A 35 8.39 5.20 -1.37
N ALA A 36 7.38 4.72 -0.64
CA ALA A 36 7.45 4.77 0.81
C ALA A 36 8.70 4.02 1.29
N TRP A 37 9.36 4.58 2.30
CA TRP A 37 10.64 4.10 2.83
C TRP A 37 10.66 2.58 3.13
N PRO A 38 9.62 1.97 3.75
CA PRO A 38 9.63 0.53 3.99
C PRO A 38 9.74 -0.31 2.70
N PHE A 39 9.16 0.14 1.59
CA PHE A 39 9.17 -0.57 0.31
C PHE A 39 10.49 -0.39 -0.43
N VAL A 40 11.10 0.78 -0.33
CA VAL A 40 12.47 1.03 -0.81
C VAL A 40 13.45 0.09 -0.09
N LEU A 41 13.37 0.04 1.25
CA LEU A 41 14.22 -0.84 2.06
C LEU A 41 13.98 -2.31 1.71
N ARG A 42 12.72 -2.76 1.67
CA ARG A 42 12.38 -4.14 1.33
C ARG A 42 12.87 -4.53 -0.06
N GLY A 43 12.72 -3.64 -1.04
CA GLY A 43 13.21 -3.86 -2.40
C GLY A 43 14.73 -3.97 -2.47
N THR A 44 15.44 -3.15 -1.69
CA THR A 44 16.91 -3.21 -1.59
C THR A 44 17.36 -4.52 -0.95
N LEU A 45 16.73 -4.93 0.15
CA LEU A 45 17.00 -6.23 0.79
C LEU A 45 16.72 -7.41 -0.14
N ASP A 46 15.66 -7.34 -0.96
CA ASP A 46 15.34 -8.36 -1.95
C ASP A 46 16.48 -8.54 -2.95
N VAL A 47 17.00 -7.43 -3.49
CA VAL A 47 18.13 -7.46 -4.44
C VAL A 47 19.39 -8.03 -3.79
N LEU A 48 19.67 -7.69 -2.53
CA LEU A 48 20.83 -8.20 -1.80
C LEU A 48 20.80 -9.73 -1.63
N VAL A 49 19.61 -10.34 -1.61
CA VAL A 49 19.44 -11.81 -1.54
C VAL A 49 19.17 -12.45 -2.91
N GLY A 50 19.42 -11.72 -4.01
CA GLY A 50 19.29 -12.22 -5.38
C GLY A 50 17.88 -12.16 -5.98
N GLY A 51 16.96 -11.43 -5.34
CA GLY A 51 15.63 -11.11 -5.85
C GLY A 51 15.61 -9.95 -6.85
N ALA A 52 14.43 -9.62 -7.37
CA ALA A 52 14.24 -8.59 -8.39
C ALA A 52 13.91 -7.20 -7.80
N GLY A 53 13.68 -7.11 -6.48
CA GLY A 53 13.37 -5.86 -5.81
C GLY A 53 12.07 -5.22 -6.31
N ARG A 54 12.09 -3.89 -6.47
CA ARG A 54 10.97 -3.11 -7.05
C ARG A 54 11.04 -3.15 -8.57
N GLN A 55 10.73 -4.32 -9.11
CA GLN A 55 10.98 -4.67 -10.51
C GLN A 55 10.08 -3.92 -11.52
N TRP A 56 8.83 -3.60 -11.17
CA TRP A 56 7.87 -3.05 -12.13
C TRP A 56 7.79 -1.52 -12.02
N PRO A 57 7.90 -0.78 -13.13
CA PRO A 57 7.55 0.63 -13.14
C PRO A 57 6.04 0.81 -12.95
N VAL A 58 5.62 2.03 -12.64
CA VAL A 58 4.18 2.37 -12.67
C VAL A 58 3.64 2.29 -14.11
N PRO A 59 2.37 1.91 -14.33
CA PRO A 59 1.87 1.54 -15.65
C PRO A 59 1.69 2.70 -16.65
N GLY A 60 1.96 3.95 -16.25
CA GLY A 60 1.90 5.12 -17.11
C GLY A 60 0.49 5.63 -17.42
N ARG A 61 -0.52 5.22 -16.65
CA ARG A 61 -1.93 5.62 -16.85
C ARG A 61 -2.45 6.52 -15.73
N PRO A 62 -3.46 7.39 -15.99
CA PRO A 62 -3.98 8.31 -14.98
C PRO A 62 -4.42 7.63 -13.68
N LEU A 63 -5.07 6.46 -13.80
CA LEU A 63 -5.51 5.65 -12.67
C LEU A 63 -5.08 4.20 -12.87
N LEU A 64 -4.58 3.59 -11.82
CA LEU A 64 -4.36 2.14 -11.73
C LEU A 64 -5.67 1.39 -12.02
N ARG A 65 -5.55 0.16 -12.52
CA ARG A 65 -6.68 -0.77 -12.66
C ARG A 65 -6.23 -2.17 -12.26
N VAL A 66 -7.20 -3.03 -11.96
CA VAL A 66 -6.98 -4.42 -11.61
C VAL A 66 -6.07 -5.10 -12.64
N GLY A 67 -5.08 -5.86 -12.15
CA GLY A 67 -4.06 -6.55 -12.95
C GLY A 67 -2.79 -5.74 -13.22
N ASP A 68 -2.78 -4.42 -12.96
CA ASP A 68 -1.54 -3.64 -13.03
C ASP A 68 -0.48 -4.14 -12.07
N ARG A 69 0.77 -3.85 -12.42
CA ARG A 69 1.90 -4.03 -11.52
C ARG A 69 2.68 -2.73 -11.34
N ALA A 70 3.18 -2.50 -10.13
CA ALA A 70 4.05 -1.38 -9.81
C ALA A 70 4.91 -1.69 -8.56
N GLY A 71 6.21 -1.43 -8.63
CA GLY A 71 7.18 -1.89 -7.64
C GLY A 71 7.22 -3.41 -7.58
N PHE A 72 6.66 -3.97 -6.52
CA PHE A 72 6.42 -5.41 -6.36
C PHE A 72 4.94 -5.72 -6.10
N TRP A 73 4.04 -4.77 -6.34
CA TRP A 73 2.60 -4.92 -6.11
C TRP A 73 1.89 -5.36 -7.39
N THR A 74 0.82 -6.14 -7.21
CA THR A 74 -0.22 -6.37 -8.21
C THR A 74 -1.52 -5.73 -7.71
N VAL A 75 -2.19 -4.94 -8.55
CA VAL A 75 -3.46 -4.30 -8.21
C VAL A 75 -4.59 -5.33 -8.26
N THR A 76 -5.26 -5.54 -7.14
CA THR A 76 -6.38 -6.50 -7.01
C THR A 76 -7.74 -5.83 -6.91
N ARG A 77 -7.79 -4.58 -6.46
CA ARG A 77 -9.00 -3.74 -6.45
C ARG A 77 -8.64 -2.32 -6.86
N SER A 78 -9.46 -1.71 -7.70
CA SER A 78 -9.35 -0.28 -8.01
C SER A 78 -10.72 0.26 -8.41
N ASP A 79 -11.38 0.96 -7.50
CA ASP A 79 -12.72 1.49 -7.67
C ASP A 79 -12.84 2.92 -7.14
N PRO A 80 -14.01 3.59 -7.23
CA PRO A 80 -14.15 4.96 -6.77
C PRO A 80 -13.86 5.22 -5.30
N GLY A 81 -13.92 4.20 -4.43
CA GLY A 81 -13.77 4.31 -2.98
C GLY A 81 -12.54 3.59 -2.41
N GLY A 82 -11.75 2.88 -3.23
CA GLY A 82 -10.58 2.20 -2.72
C GLY A 82 -9.63 1.59 -3.76
N LEU A 83 -8.48 1.19 -3.26
CA LEU A 83 -7.40 0.52 -3.97
C LEU A 83 -6.88 -0.64 -3.10
N ALA A 84 -6.71 -1.83 -3.69
CA ALA A 84 -6.03 -2.94 -3.03
C ALA A 84 -4.85 -3.43 -3.86
N LEU A 85 -3.75 -3.72 -3.17
CA LEU A 85 -2.46 -4.11 -3.72
C LEU A 85 -1.96 -5.35 -2.99
N ASP A 86 -1.65 -6.40 -3.74
CA ASP A 86 -1.04 -7.62 -3.18
C ASP A 86 0.44 -7.70 -3.57
N ALA A 87 1.29 -7.96 -2.60
CA ALA A 87 2.72 -8.08 -2.80
C ALA A 87 3.01 -9.37 -3.59
N THR A 88 3.64 -9.22 -4.75
CA THR A 88 4.11 -10.32 -5.59
C THR A 88 5.58 -10.61 -5.26
N VAL A 89 5.82 -11.15 -4.07
CA VAL A 89 7.15 -11.47 -3.55
C VAL A 89 7.22 -12.93 -3.10
N ARG A 90 8.43 -13.51 -3.09
CA ARG A 90 8.66 -14.81 -2.45
C ARG A 90 8.72 -14.60 -0.93
N ALA A 91 7.64 -14.91 -0.24
CA ALA A 91 7.52 -14.81 1.21
C ALA A 91 6.65 -15.96 1.76
N PRO A 92 6.77 -16.33 3.05
CA PRO A 92 5.94 -17.35 3.69
C PRO A 92 4.48 -16.88 3.92
N GLY A 93 3.99 -15.94 3.12
CA GLY A 93 2.66 -15.35 3.19
C GLY A 93 2.51 -14.20 2.18
N THR A 94 1.30 -13.69 2.06
CA THR A 94 0.95 -12.58 1.17
C THR A 94 0.70 -11.31 1.99
N VAL A 95 1.39 -10.22 1.66
CA VAL A 95 1.10 -8.89 2.22
C VAL A 95 0.14 -8.16 1.29
N SER A 96 -0.92 -7.60 1.86
CA SER A 96 -1.92 -6.80 1.14
C SER A 96 -1.98 -5.40 1.73
N LEU A 97 -2.00 -4.38 0.87
CA LEU A 97 -2.38 -3.02 1.23
C LEU A 97 -3.79 -2.77 0.75
N LEU A 98 -4.70 -2.47 1.66
CA LEU A 98 -6.04 -2.00 1.34
C LEU A 98 -6.14 -0.53 1.75
N THR A 99 -6.45 0.33 0.79
CA THR A 99 -6.67 1.75 1.04
C THR A 99 -8.09 2.09 0.64
N GLU A 100 -8.83 2.71 1.55
CA GLU A 100 -10.21 3.10 1.33
C GLU A 100 -10.41 4.56 1.72
N TRP A 101 -11.31 5.25 1.02
CA TRP A 101 -11.59 6.65 1.27
C TRP A 101 -13.09 6.95 1.23
N PHE A 102 -13.53 7.79 2.17
CA PHE A 102 -14.94 8.04 2.45
C PHE A 102 -15.17 9.54 2.66
N ALA A 103 -16.28 10.06 2.12
CA ALA A 103 -16.68 11.45 2.39
C ALA A 103 -16.96 11.64 3.88
N ARG A 104 -16.60 12.79 4.42
CA ARG A 104 -16.87 13.12 5.83
C ARG A 104 -18.07 14.05 5.96
N PRO A 105 -18.90 13.88 7.01
CA PRO A 105 -19.83 14.92 7.44
C PRO A 105 -19.05 16.20 7.77
N GLY A 106 -19.46 17.32 7.19
CA GLY A 106 -18.77 18.61 7.35
C GLY A 106 -17.68 18.90 6.30
N GLY A 107 -17.49 18.02 5.32
CA GLY A 107 -16.56 18.23 4.20
C GLY A 107 -15.23 17.47 4.34
N GLY A 108 -14.50 17.38 3.24
CA GLY A 108 -13.26 16.61 3.14
C GLY A 108 -13.46 15.10 3.07
N THR A 109 -12.35 14.36 3.18
CA THR A 109 -12.29 12.92 3.00
C THR A 109 -11.51 12.25 4.14
N ARG A 110 -12.05 11.13 4.63
CA ARG A 110 -11.34 10.20 5.53
C ARG A 110 -10.69 9.12 4.68
N VAL A 111 -9.41 8.87 4.92
CA VAL A 111 -8.63 7.82 4.24
C VAL A 111 -8.17 6.81 5.29
N ARG A 112 -8.37 5.52 5.02
CA ARG A 112 -7.90 4.40 5.82
C ARG A 112 -6.90 3.59 5.02
N LEU A 113 -5.79 3.23 5.65
CA LEU A 113 -4.80 2.28 5.14
C LEU A 113 -4.76 1.07 6.07
N ASP A 114 -5.01 -0.09 5.51
CA ASP A 114 -4.91 -1.38 6.17
C ASP A 114 -3.74 -2.17 5.57
N VAL A 115 -2.79 -2.57 6.41
CA VAL A 115 -1.68 -3.46 6.05
C VAL A 115 -1.98 -4.83 6.63
N ALA A 116 -2.30 -5.79 5.77
CA ALA A 116 -2.69 -7.13 6.15
C ALA A 116 -1.62 -8.16 5.75
N PHE A 117 -1.40 -9.15 6.60
CA PHE A 117 -0.52 -10.29 6.29
C PHE A 117 -1.31 -11.60 6.35
N HIS A 118 -1.28 -12.36 5.26
CA HIS A 118 -1.91 -13.65 5.09
C HIS A 118 -0.84 -14.75 5.15
N PRO A 119 -0.65 -15.45 6.27
CA PRO A 119 0.37 -16.48 6.39
C PRO A 119 0.06 -17.71 5.52
N HIS A 120 1.10 -18.33 4.95
CA HIS A 120 1.01 -19.62 4.27
C HIS A 120 1.64 -20.73 5.14
N GLY A 121 0.85 -21.75 5.49
CA GLY A 121 1.32 -22.92 6.26
C GLY A 121 1.80 -22.60 7.67
N ALA A 122 2.41 -23.60 8.34
CA ALA A 122 2.86 -23.48 9.73
C ALA A 122 4.04 -22.49 9.91
N LEU A 123 4.93 -22.39 8.92
CA LEU A 123 6.04 -21.43 8.92
C LEU A 123 5.56 -19.98 8.86
N GLY A 124 4.50 -19.70 8.09
CA GLY A 124 3.87 -18.37 8.06
C GLY A 124 3.24 -18.01 9.40
N THR A 125 2.64 -18.98 10.10
CA THR A 125 2.06 -18.76 11.44
C THR A 125 3.14 -18.46 12.50
N ALA A 126 4.30 -19.13 12.45
CA ALA A 126 5.41 -18.82 13.35
C ALA A 126 6.00 -17.41 13.07
N TYR A 127 6.05 -17.01 11.81
CA TYR A 127 6.48 -15.67 11.39
C TYR A 127 5.54 -14.55 11.88
N LEU A 128 4.25 -14.86 12.01
CA LEU A 128 3.17 -13.93 12.32
C LEU A 128 3.42 -13.09 13.60
N LEU A 129 3.94 -13.71 14.66
CA LEU A 129 4.20 -13.04 15.94
C LEU A 129 5.46 -12.17 15.91
N ALA A 130 6.48 -12.58 15.17
CA ALA A 130 7.72 -11.83 15.02
C ALA A 130 7.56 -10.60 14.09
N ASP A 131 6.59 -10.66 13.16
CA ASP A 131 6.35 -9.62 12.15
C ASP A 131 5.53 -8.42 12.67
N LEU A 132 4.82 -8.55 13.79
CA LEU A 132 3.94 -7.48 14.31
C LEU A 132 4.61 -6.09 14.41
N PRO A 133 5.77 -5.92 15.08
CA PRO A 133 6.41 -4.61 15.17
C PRO A 133 6.86 -4.06 13.81
N ALA A 134 7.33 -4.93 12.91
CA ALA A 134 7.71 -4.54 11.56
C ALA A 134 6.49 -4.05 10.78
N ARG A 135 5.35 -4.74 10.89
CA ARG A 135 4.09 -4.36 10.23
C ARG A 135 3.52 -3.06 10.73
N GLU A 136 3.55 -2.80 12.04
CA GLU A 136 3.13 -1.52 12.60
C GLU A 136 3.99 -0.36 12.08
N LEU A 137 5.30 -0.59 11.94
CA LEU A 137 6.21 0.40 11.36
C LEU A 137 5.92 0.62 9.86
N VAL A 138 5.69 -0.46 9.10
CA VAL A 138 5.28 -0.38 7.69
C VAL A 138 3.99 0.42 7.56
N ALA A 139 2.97 0.11 8.36
CA ALA A 139 1.68 0.80 8.35
C ALA A 139 1.85 2.29 8.65
N GLU A 140 2.59 2.64 9.71
CA GLU A 140 2.82 4.02 10.11
C GLU A 140 3.58 4.82 9.03
N LEU A 141 4.72 4.32 8.55
CA LEU A 141 5.54 5.05 7.59
C LEU A 141 4.87 5.17 6.22
N THR A 142 4.16 4.12 5.80
CA THR A 142 3.40 4.13 4.55
C THR A 142 2.23 5.11 4.64
N HIS A 143 1.50 5.11 5.77
CA HIS A 143 0.40 6.05 5.99
C HIS A 143 0.89 7.51 6.00
N ARG A 144 2.00 7.81 6.71
CA ARG A 144 2.60 9.15 6.69
C ARG A 144 2.99 9.60 5.29
N ARG A 145 3.62 8.72 4.50
CA ARG A 145 3.95 9.04 3.10
C ARG A 145 2.69 9.29 2.28
N MET A 146 1.68 8.43 2.41
CA MET A 146 0.40 8.55 1.70
C MET A 146 -0.31 9.88 2.02
N ILE A 147 -0.40 10.25 3.30
CA ILE A 147 -0.96 11.54 3.72
C ILE A 147 -0.11 12.72 3.21
N GLY A 148 1.21 12.56 3.22
CA GLY A 148 2.12 13.55 2.64
C GLY A 148 1.88 13.79 1.15
N ASP A 149 1.63 12.74 0.37
CA ASP A 149 1.32 12.86 -1.06
C ASP A 149 -0.03 13.54 -1.31
N LEU A 150 -1.03 13.30 -0.45
CA LEU A 150 -2.32 14.01 -0.51
C LEU A 150 -2.18 15.49 -0.16
N ARG A 151 -1.38 15.84 0.86
CA ARG A 151 -1.22 17.24 1.29
C ARG A 151 -0.51 18.13 0.26
N LYS A 152 0.23 17.55 -0.69
CA LYS A 152 0.89 18.31 -1.76
C LYS A 152 -0.07 18.91 -2.79
N VAL A 153 -1.30 18.41 -2.86
CA VAL A 153 -2.32 18.85 -3.82
C VAL A 153 -3.49 19.59 -3.18
N SER A 154 -3.44 19.78 -1.86
CA SER A 154 -4.38 20.61 -1.09
C SER A 154 -3.96 22.07 -1.13
#